data_AF-A0A158FJ13-F1
#
_entry.id   AF-A0A158FJ13-F1
#
_cell.length_a   1.000
_cell.length_b   1.000
_cell.length_c   1.000
_cell.angle_alpha   90.00
_cell.angle_beta   90.00
_cell.angle_gamma   90.00
#
_symmetry.space_group_name_H-M   'P 1'
#
loop_
_entity.id
_entity.type
_entity.pdbx_description
1 polymer ?
#
loop_
_entity_poly.entity_id
_entity_poly.type
_entity_poly.pdbx_seq_one_letter_code
_entity_poly.pdbx_strand_id
1 'polypeptide(L)' 'MIVCVCKSVSDRKIRTAIAGGVDSFDELQFELGVALCCGKCEESVRDVMLESGVCATRCGVGHHDHQHAVPLTFYERKAA' A
#
# COMPACT_ATOMS: atom_id res chain seq x y z
N MET A 1 -16.41 7.07 -3.83
CA MET A 1 -16.89 6.07 -2.85
C MET A 1 -15.90 5.95 -1.69
N ILE A 2 -16.32 5.56 -0.48
CA ILE A 2 -15.39 5.12 0.59
C ILE A 2 -14.99 3.67 0.32
N VAL A 3 -13.68 3.42 0.24
CA VAL A 3 -13.12 2.09 -0.08
C VAL A 3 -12.60 1.43 1.21
N CYS A 4 -11.90 2.18 2.08
CA CYS A 4 -11.51 1.69 3.40
C CYS A 4 -12.22 2.47 4.50
N VAL A 5 -13.12 1.81 5.22
CA VAL A 5 -13.84 2.41 6.35
C VAL A 5 -12.91 2.63 7.55
N CYS A 6 -12.04 1.66 7.86
CA CYS A 6 -11.15 1.72 9.03
C CYS A 6 -10.18 2.91 9.00
N LYS A 7 -9.79 3.38 7.81
CA LYS A 7 -8.84 4.49 7.60
C LYS A 7 -9.48 5.71 6.94
N SER A 8 -10.80 5.70 6.73
CA SER A 8 -11.53 6.77 6.05
C SER A 8 -10.89 7.13 4.69
N VAL A 9 -10.56 6.11 3.90
CA VAL A 9 -9.96 6.24 2.56
C VAL A 9 -11.04 6.12 1.51
N SER A 10 -11.13 7.12 0.64
CA SER A 10 -12.02 7.14 -0.51
C SER A 10 -11.27 6.76 -1.78
N ASP A 11 -12.03 6.32 -2.78
CA ASP A 11 -11.54 6.08 -4.15
C ASP A 11 -10.76 7.30 -4.68
N ARG A 12 -11.27 8.53 -4.46
CA ARG A 12 -10.56 9.76 -4.83
C ARG A 12 -9.19 9.86 -4.18
N LYS A 13 -9.04 9.52 -2.89
CA LYS A 13 -7.73 9.54 -2.20
C LYS A 13 -6.76 8.55 -2.82
N ILE A 14 -7.23 7.35 -3.17
CA ILE A 14 -6.42 6.33 -3.84
C ILE A 14 -5.94 6.85 -5.20
N ARG A 15 -6.84 7.38 -6.02
CA ARG A 15 -6.51 7.93 -7.34
C ARG A 15 -5.56 9.14 -7.25
N THR A 16 -5.70 9.98 -6.22
CA THR A 16 -4.76 11.08 -5.96
C THR A 16 -3.37 10.58 -5.58
N ALA A 17 -3.25 9.53 -4.75
CA ALA A 17 -1.97 8.92 -4.41
C ALA A 17 -1.29 8.32 -5.65
N ILE A 18 -2.06 7.62 -6.50
CA ILE A 18 -1.59 7.08 -7.78
C ILE A 18 -1.10 8.20 -8.71
N ALA A 19 -1.88 9.27 -8.86
CA ALA A 19 -1.48 10.44 -9.65
C ALA A 19 -0.23 11.15 -9.06
N GLY A 20 0.01 10.98 -7.76
CA GLY A 20 1.19 11.44 -7.04
C GLY A 20 2.43 10.54 -7.22
N GLY A 21 2.30 9.40 -7.90
CA GLY A 21 3.40 8.51 -8.23
C GLY A 21 3.38 7.15 -7.54
N VAL A 22 2.38 6.86 -6.69
CA VAL A 22 2.24 5.52 -6.10
C VAL A 22 1.94 4.50 -7.20
N ASP A 23 2.78 3.48 -7.33
CA ASP A 23 2.65 2.46 -8.36
C ASP A 23 2.57 1.01 -7.85
N SER A 24 2.58 0.83 -6.52
CA SER A 24 2.41 -0.48 -5.89
C SER A 24 1.36 -0.48 -4.77
N PHE A 25 0.84 -1.67 -4.46
CA PHE A 25 -0.12 -1.82 -3.36
C PHE A 25 0.55 -1.58 -2.00
N ASP A 26 1.80 -2.00 -1.84
CA ASP A 26 2.56 -1.84 -0.60
C ASP A 26 2.83 -0.36 -0.30
N GLU A 27 3.18 0.43 -1.31
CA GLU A 27 3.26 1.90 -1.17
C GLU A 27 1.92 2.50 -0.77
N LEU A 28 0.81 2.04 -1.38
CA LEU A 28 -0.52 2.53 -1.03
C LEU A 28 -0.92 2.14 0.41
N GLN A 29 -0.52 0.96 0.88
CA GLN A 29 -0.67 0.54 2.29
C GLN A 29 0.15 1.44 3.21
N PHE A 30 1.39 1.76 2.86
CA PHE A 30 2.25 2.64 3.64
C PHE A 30 1.67 4.07 3.73
N GLU A 31 1.27 4.64 2.60
CA GLU A 31 0.78 6.02 2.50
C GLU A 31 -0.63 6.21 3.08
N LEU A 32 -1.56 5.29 2.81
CA LEU A 32 -2.98 5.45 3.16
C LEU A 32 -3.44 4.53 4.30
N GLY A 33 -2.62 3.57 4.72
CA GLY A 33 -2.95 2.58 5.75
C GLY A 33 -3.99 1.55 5.33
N VAL A 34 -4.33 1.48 4.04
CA VAL A 34 -5.34 0.54 3.51
C VAL A 34 -4.94 -0.90 3.81
N ALA A 35 -5.93 -1.77 4.04
CA ALA A 35 -5.77 -3.18 4.43
C ALA A 35 -5.02 -3.44 5.76
N LEU A 36 -4.39 -2.46 6.41
CA LEU A 36 -3.62 -2.64 7.66
C LEU A 36 -4.46 -2.73 8.95
N CYS A 37 -5.79 -2.70 8.87
CA CYS A 37 -6.68 -2.83 10.04
C CYS A 37 -7.46 -4.14 10.03
N CYS A 38 -8.52 -4.22 9.22
CA CYS A 38 -9.34 -5.43 9.11
C CYS A 38 -9.10 -6.22 7.81
N GLY A 39 -8.27 -5.71 6.89
CA GLY A 39 -7.97 -6.33 5.59
C GLY A 39 -9.09 -6.27 4.54
N LYS A 40 -10.35 -6.09 4.94
CA LYS A 40 -11.53 -6.28 4.06
C LYS A 40 -11.61 -5.38 2.82
N CYS A 41 -10.88 -4.26 2.79
CA CYS A 41 -10.86 -3.37 1.64
C CYS A 41 -9.83 -3.76 0.58
N GLU A 42 -8.98 -4.75 0.81
CA GLU A 42 -7.86 -5.08 -0.07
C GLU A 42 -8.28 -5.29 -1.54
N GLU A 43 -9.25 -6.16 -1.79
CA GLU A 43 -9.75 -6.44 -3.15
C GLU A 43 -10.28 -5.18 -3.81
N SER A 44 -11.15 -4.43 -3.12
CA SER A 44 -11.70 -3.17 -3.64
C SER A 44 -10.64 -2.10 -3.91
N VAL A 45 -9.55 -2.07 -3.14
CA VAL A 45 -8.43 -1.16 -3.41
C VAL A 45 -7.67 -1.60 -4.66
N ARG A 46 -7.43 -2.91 -4.83
CA ARG A 46 -6.76 -3.46 -6.01
C ARG A 46 -7.58 -3.23 -7.28
N ASP A 47 -8.91 -3.33 -7.20
CA ASP A 47 -9.79 -2.99 -8.32
C ASP A 47 -9.62 -1.52 -8.74
N VAL A 48 -9.60 -0.58 -7.79
CA VAL A 48 -9.36 0.85 -8.07
C VAL A 48 -7.99 1.07 -8.71
N MET A 49 -6.95 0.35 -8.26
CA MET A 49 -5.61 0.43 -8.87
C MET A 49 -5.59 -0.11 -10.30
N LEU A 50 -6.33 -1.19 -10.57
CA LEU A 50 -6.46 -1.79 -11.90
C LEU A 50 -7.21 -0.84 -12.84
N GLU A 51 -8.34 -0.27 -12.40
CA GLU A 51 -9.09 0.77 -13.12
C GLU A 51 -8.24 2.00 -13.42
N SER A 52 -7.29 2.31 -12.53
CA SER A 52 -6.35 3.44 -12.69
C SER A 52 -5.14 3.12 -13.59
N GLY A 53 -5.04 1.91 -14.13
CA GLY A 53 -3.98 1.50 -15.06
C GLY A 53 -2.63 1.16 -14.41
N VAL A 54 -2.56 1.15 -13.08
CA VAL A 54 -1.32 0.88 -12.31
C VAL A 54 -0.91 -0.59 -12.41
N CYS A 55 -1.88 -1.50 -12.59
CA CYS A 55 -1.63 -2.93 -12.76
C CYS A 55 -1.29 -3.33 -14.21
N ALA A 56 -1.73 -2.57 -15.22
CA ALA A 56 -1.68 -3.01 -16.63
C ALA A 56 -0.50 -2.44 -17.44
N THR A 57 0.06 -1.30 -17.05
CA THR A 57 0.93 -0.51 -17.95
C THR A 57 2.44 -0.70 -17.66
N ARG A 58 2.81 -1.31 -16.53
CA ARG A 58 4.21 -1.44 -16.09
C ARG A 58 4.70 -2.87 -15.81
N CYS A 59 3.86 -3.89 -15.96
CA CYS A 59 4.30 -5.28 -15.83
C CYS A 59 5.03 -5.79 -17.09
N GLY A 60 6.06 -5.06 -17.53
CA GLY A 60 7.21 -5.65 -18.20
C GLY A 60 8.18 -6.12 -17.12
N VAL A 61 8.15 -7.43 -16.84
CA VAL A 61 8.99 -8.18 -15.87
C VAL A 61 10.18 -7.43 -15.27
N GLY A 62 10.11 -7.20 -13.97
CA GLY A 62 11.23 -6.78 -13.13
C GLY A 62 10.78 -6.64 -11.69
N HIS A 63 10.80 -7.75 -10.92
CA HIS A 63 10.84 -7.67 -9.47
C HIS A 63 12.07 -6.85 -9.08
N HIS A 64 11.90 -5.54 -8.85
CA HIS A 64 12.86 -4.82 -8.01
C HIS A 64 12.58 -5.26 -6.58
N ASP A 65 13.24 -6.37 -6.24
CA ASP A 65 13.60 -6.76 -4.90
C ASP A 65 14.24 -5.56 -4.18
N HIS A 66 13.40 -4.76 -3.55
CA HIS A 66 13.82 -3.97 -2.40
C HIS A 66 13.16 -4.60 -1.17
N GLN A 67 13.67 -5.79 -0.81
CA GLN A 67 13.89 -6.15 0.58
C GLN A 67 14.57 -4.98 1.32
N HIS A 68 13.77 -4.06 1.84
CA HIS A 68 14.22 -3.21 2.94
C HIS A 68 14.15 -4.06 4.22
N ALA A 69 15.04 -5.05 4.31
CA ALA A 69 15.34 -5.73 5.57
C ALA A 69 16.09 -4.73 6.45
N VAL A 70 15.34 -3.83 7.12
CA VAL A 70 15.90 -3.04 8.21
C VAL A 70 16.28 -4.02 9.32
N PRO A 71 17.54 -4.07 9.76
CA PRO A 71 17.89 -4.90 10.90
C PRO A 71 17.20 -4.29 12.13
N LEU A 72 16.18 -4.98 12.66
CA LEU A 72 15.63 -4.69 13.97
C LEU A 72 16.72 -5.03 14.99
N THR A 73 17.55 -4.05 15.34
CA THR A 73 18.44 -4.18 16.49
C THR A 73 17.57 -4.24 17.73
N PHE A 74 17.43 -5.46 18.25
CA PHE A 74 16.80 -5.76 19.53
C PHE A 74 17.58 -5.00 20.60
N TYR A 75 17.09 -3.83 21.03
CA TYR A 75 17.70 -3.09 22.12
C TYR A 75 17.58 -3.96 23.37
N GLU A 76 18.67 -4.59 23.78
CA GLU A 76 18.71 -5.47 24.93
C GLU A 76 18.22 -4.71 26.17
N ARG A 77 17.08 -5.16 26.71
CA ARG A 77 16.53 -4.69 27.97
C ARG A 77 17.50 -5.12 29.08
N LYS A 78 18.50 -4.31 29.41
CA LYS A 78 19.23 -4.42 30.68
C LYS A 78 18.27 -4.05 31.81
N ALA A 79 17.66 -5.08 32.41
CA ALA A 79 17.06 -4.95 33.73
C ALA A 79 18.18 -4.71 34.74
N ALA A 80 18.12 -3.58 35.43
CA ALA A 80 18.86 -3.31 36.66
C ALA A 80 17.93 -3.55 37.85
#